data_AF-A0A317NWR5-F1
#
_entry.id   AF-A0A317NWR5-F1
#
_cell.length_a   1.000
_cell.length_b   1.000
_cell.length_c   1.000
_cell.angle_alpha   90.00
_cell.angle_beta   90.00
_cell.angle_gamma   90.00
#
_symmetry.space_group_name_H-M   'P 1'
#
loop_
_entity.id
_entity.type
_entity.pdbx_description
1 polymer ?
#
loop_
_entity_poly.entity_id
_entity_poly.type
_entity_poly.pdbx_seq_one_letter_code
_entity_poly.pdbx_strand_id
1 'polypeptide(L)' 'MATIQIRDIPEEAAEVFRRRAEEAGMSLQAYMRRELIAAARRRTKAEAMAAIRESLANSESPGATNESILDALADARGE' A
#
# COMPACT_ATOMS: atom_id res chain seq x y z
N MET A 1 -18.63 9.93 -7.88
CA MET A 1 -17.50 10.87 -7.66
C MET A 1 -17.63 11.43 -6.25
N ALA A 2 -16.62 11.28 -5.41
CA ALA A 2 -16.63 11.81 -4.05
C ALA A 2 -15.88 13.14 -4.01
N THR A 3 -16.43 14.14 -3.33
CA THR A 3 -15.77 15.43 -3.08
C THR A 3 -15.28 15.44 -1.63
N ILE A 4 -13.99 15.71 -1.44
CA ILE A 4 -13.38 15.82 -0.11
C ILE A 4 -13.05 17.29 0.13
N GLN A 5 -13.60 17.87 1.19
CA GLN A 5 -13.21 19.20 1.68
C GLN A 5 -12.28 19.01 2.88
N ILE A 6 -11.09 19.59 2.81
CA ILE A 6 -10.13 19.60 3.91
C ILE A 6 -10.11 21.01 4.48
N ARG A 7 -10.35 21.14 5.79
CA ARG A 7 -10.38 22.41 6.52
C ARG A 7 -9.16 22.52 7.43
N ASP A 8 -8.91 23.73 7.90
CA ASP A 8 -7.92 24.03 8.93
C ASP A 8 -6.50 23.53 8.58
N ILE A 9 -6.13 23.65 7.30
CA ILE A 9 -4.77 23.38 6.85
C ILE A 9 -3.89 24.57 7.29
N PRO A 10 -2.78 24.32 8.01
CA PRO A 10 -1.81 25.36 8.31
C PRO A 10 -1.31 26.05 7.03
N GLU A 11 -1.24 27.38 7.03
CA GLU A 11 -0.86 28.17 5.84
C GLU A 11 0.49 27.71 5.27
N GLU A 12 1.46 27.48 6.14
CA GLU A 12 2.79 26.96 5.81
C GLU A 12 2.74 25.65 5.01
N ALA A 13 1.83 24.73 5.35
CA ALA A 13 1.66 23.48 4.63
C ALA A 13 0.98 23.72 3.28
N ALA A 14 -0.02 24.60 3.23
CA ALA A 14 -0.71 24.97 2.00
C ALA A 14 0.22 25.63 0.98
N GLU A 15 1.14 26.49 1.43
CA GLU A 15 2.17 27.11 0.59
C GLU A 15 3.15 26.09 0.02
N VAL A 16 3.61 25.14 0.84
CA VAL A 16 4.49 24.06 0.38
C VAL A 16 3.84 23.26 -0.76
N PHE A 17 2.55 22.93 -0.62
CA PHE A 17 1.83 22.22 -1.69
C PHE A 17 1.58 23.08 -2.92
N ARG A 18 1.33 24.39 -2.76
CA ARG A 18 1.21 25.33 -3.88
C ARG A 18 2.49 25.37 -4.71
N ARG A 19 3.64 25.58 -4.07
CA ARG A 19 4.95 25.60 -4.73
C ARG A 19 5.22 24.28 -5.47
N ARG A 20 4.98 23.14 -4.82
CA ARG A 20 5.18 21.82 -5.47
C ARG A 20 4.23 21.59 -6.65
N ALA A 21 3.01 22.12 -6.59
CA ALA A 21 2.06 22.04 -7.70
C ALA A 21 2.54 22.90 -8.88
N GLU A 22 3.01 24.12 -8.61
CA GLU A 22 3.59 25.03 -9.61
C GLU A 22 4.84 24.42 -10.28
N GLU A 23 5.77 23.87 -9.50
CA GLU A 23 6.95 23.14 -9.98
C GLU A 23 6.57 21.95 -10.88
N ALA A 24 5.44 21.29 -10.60
CA ALA A 24 4.92 20.19 -11.39
C ALA A 24 4.08 20.66 -12.60
N GLY A 25 3.86 21.96 -12.79
CA GLY A 25 2.99 22.51 -13.84
C GLY A 25 1.52 22.14 -13.66
N MET A 26 1.07 21.92 -12.42
CA MET A 26 -0.27 21.46 -12.09
C MET A 26 -1.02 22.49 -11.24
N SER A 27 -2.34 22.53 -11.38
CA SER A 27 -3.16 23.21 -10.37
C SER A 27 -3.05 22.49 -9.02
N LEU A 28 -3.16 23.23 -7.92
CA LEU A 28 -3.11 22.65 -6.57
C LEU A 28 -4.11 21.50 -6.41
N GLN A 29 -5.33 21.64 -6.93
CA GLN A 29 -6.36 20.60 -6.86
C GLN A 29 -5.94 19.33 -7.62
N ALA A 30 -5.35 19.47 -8.83
CA ALA A 30 -4.88 18.32 -9.60
C ALA A 30 -3.71 17.62 -8.93
N TYR A 31 -2.78 18.40 -8.36
CA TYR A 31 -1.65 17.90 -7.59
C TYR A 31 -2.12 17.11 -6.37
N MET A 32 -2.97 17.71 -5.52
CA MET A 32 -3.49 17.05 -4.32
C MET A 32 -4.29 15.79 -4.64
N ARG A 33 -5.08 15.79 -5.72
CA ARG A 33 -5.78 14.58 -6.19
C ARG A 33 -4.78 13.46 -6.52
N ARG A 34 -3.69 13.78 -7.23
CA ARG A 34 -2.64 12.81 -7.56
C ARG A 34 -1.99 12.23 -6.31
N GLU A 35 -1.62 13.09 -5.36
CA GLU A 35 -1.01 12.67 -4.10
C GLU A 35 -1.96 11.79 -3.27
N LEU A 36 -3.25 12.13 -3.19
CA LEU A 36 -4.25 11.33 -2.48
C LEU A 36 -4.47 9.95 -3.13
N ILE A 37 -4.51 9.89 -4.46
CA ILE A 37 -4.62 8.61 -5.19
C ILE A 37 -3.36 7.77 -4.95
N ALA A 38 -2.17 8.38 -4.97
CA ALA A 38 -0.93 7.69 -4.70
C ALA A 38 -0.88 7.16 -3.26
N ALA A 39 -1.35 7.95 -2.29
CA ALA A 39 -1.48 7.55 -0.90
C ALA A 39 -2.44 6.36 -0.73
N ALA A 40 -3.62 6.42 -1.36
CA ALA A 40 -4.61 5.34 -1.29
C ALA A 40 -4.13 4.02 -1.95
N ARG A 41 -3.25 4.11 -2.95
CA ARG A 41 -2.66 2.92 -3.59
C ARG A 41 -1.62 2.23 -2.71
N ARG A 42 -0.98 2.96 -1.78
CA ARG A 42 -0.01 2.38 -0.86
C ARG A 42 -0.78 1.69 0.26
N ARG A 43 -0.87 0.35 0.19
CA ARG A 43 -1.33 -0.44 1.33
C ARG A 43 -0.47 -0.11 2.54
N THR A 44 -1.11 0.24 3.64
CA THR A 44 -0.46 0.30 4.94
C THR A 44 0.05 -1.09 5.32
N LYS A 45 1.04 -1.15 6.20
CA LYS A 45 1.52 -2.44 6.75
C LYS A 45 0.37 -3.22 7.40
N ALA A 46 -0.56 -2.52 8.05
CA ALA A 46 -1.74 -3.13 8.67
C ALA A 46 -2.66 -3.78 7.62
N GLU A 47 -2.97 -3.10 6.53
CA GLU A 47 -3.78 -3.63 5.43
C GLU A 47 -3.08 -4.78 4.71
N ALA A 48 -1.77 -4.69 4.49
CA ALA A 48 -1.00 -5.78 3.91
C ALA A 48 -1.04 -7.03 4.79
N MET A 49 -0.85 -6.89 6.10
CA MET A 49 -0.94 -7.99 7.05
C MET A 49 -2.37 -8.55 7.14
N ALA A 50 -3.40 -7.71 7.09
CA ALA A 50 -4.79 -8.15 7.08
C ALA A 50 -5.07 -9.00 5.83
N ALA A 51 -4.65 -8.55 4.64
CA ALA A 51 -4.79 -9.30 3.40
C ALA A 51 -4.05 -10.65 3.43
N ILE A 52 -2.84 -10.71 4.02
CA ILE A 52 -2.11 -11.98 4.19
C ILE A 52 -2.88 -12.93 5.11
N ARG A 53 -3.39 -12.45 6.25
CA ARG A 53 -4.17 -13.29 7.18
C ARG A 53 -5.45 -13.81 6.54
N GLU A 54 -6.16 -12.96 5.81
CA GLU A 54 -7.37 -13.35 5.07
C GLU A 54 -7.05 -14.43 4.03
N SER A 55 -5.96 -14.26 3.28
CA SER A 55 -5.51 -15.26 2.32
C SER A 55 -5.13 -16.60 2.98
N LEU A 56 -4.51 -16.58 4.16
CA LEU A 56 -4.15 -17.78 4.93
C LEU A 56 -5.40 -18.44 5.56
N ALA A 57 -6.38 -17.66 6.01
CA ALA A 57 -7.62 -18.21 6.57
C ALA A 57 -8.47 -18.91 5.51
N ASN A 58 -8.43 -18.41 4.27
CA ASN A 58 -9.19 -18.96 3.14
C ASN A 58 -8.42 -20.04 2.36
N SER A 59 -7.15 -20.31 2.69
CA SER A 59 -6.39 -21.34 2.00
C SER A 59 -6.72 -22.73 2.54
N GLU A 60 -7.10 -23.64 1.65
CA GLU A 60 -7.32 -25.07 1.98
C GLU A 60 -5.99 -25.83 2.16
N SER A 61 -4.87 -25.24 1.74
CA SER A 61 -3.53 -25.80 1.95
C SER A 61 -3.08 -25.56 3.39
N PRO A 62 -2.51 -26.57 4.08
CA PRO A 62 -1.96 -26.43 5.42
C PRO A 62 -0.74 -25.48 5.48
N GLY A 63 -0.29 -24.95 4.34
CA GLY A 63 0.95 -24.20 4.22
C GLY A 63 2.17 -25.11 4.25
N ALA A 64 3.34 -24.55 4.54
CA ALA A 64 4.55 -25.33 4.69
C ALA A 64 4.48 -26.14 6.00
N THR A 65 4.36 -27.46 5.87
CA THR A 65 4.47 -28.40 6.99
C THR A 65 5.94 -28.80 7.17
N ASN A 66 6.29 -29.25 8.37
CA ASN A 66 7.64 -29.76 8.64
C ASN A 66 8.05 -30.88 7.67
N GLU A 67 7.12 -31.80 7.38
CA GLU A 67 7.30 -32.88 6.41
C GLU A 67 7.56 -32.32 4.99
N SER A 68 6.73 -31.39 4.51
CA SER A 68 6.92 -30.79 3.17
C SER A 68 8.24 -30.02 3.04
N ILE A 69 8.74 -29.44 4.13
CA ILE A 69 10.03 -28.74 4.15
C ILE A 69 11.17 -29.75 4.07
N LEU A 70 11.07 -30.86 4.80
CA LEU A 70 12.07 -31.93 4.78
C LEU A 70 12.11 -32.63 3.41
N ASP A 71 10.95 -32.89 2.81
CA ASP A 71 10.84 -33.48 1.46
C ASP A 71 11.46 -32.55 0.41
N ALA A 72 11.12 -31.26 0.44
CA ALA A 72 11.72 -30.28 -0.49
C ALA A 72 13.24 -30.14 -0.30
N LEU A 73 13.75 -30.33 0.92
CA LEU A 73 15.19 -30.33 1.20
C LEU A 73 15.88 -31.60 0.70
N ALA A 74 15.23 -32.76 0.76
CA ALA A 74 15.73 -34.02 0.21
C ALA A 74 15.78 -33.96 -1.31
N ASP A 75 14.69 -33.50 -1.94
CA ASP A 75 14.61 -33.27 -3.40
C ASP A 75 15.73 -32.32 -3.89
N ALA A 76 15.98 -31.23 -3.15
CA ALA A 76 17.05 -30.28 -3.50
C ALA A 76 18.46 -30.86 -3.35
N ARG A 77 18.63 -31.90 -2.53
CA ARG A 77 19.89 -32.66 -2.36
C ARG A 77 20.02 -33.80 -3.37
N GLY A 78 18.94 -34.16 -4.06
CA GLY A 78 18.90 -35.25 -5.04
C GLY A 78 18.82 -36.64 -4.39
N GLU A 79 18.24 -36.73 -3.19
CA GLU A 79 17.96 -37.98 -2.47
C GLU A 79 16.58 -38.55 -2.83
#